data_AF-A0A916J557-F1
#
_entry.id   AF-A0A916J557-F1
#
_cell.length_a   1.000
_cell.length_b   1.000
_cell.length_c   1.000
_cell.angle_alpha   90.00
_cell.angle_beta   90.00
_cell.angle_gamma   90.00
#
_symmetry.space_group_name_H-M   'P 1'
#
loop_
_entity.id
_entity.type
_entity.pdbx_description
1 polymer ?
#
loop_
_entity_poly.entity_id
_entity_poly.type
_entity_poly.pdbx_seq_one_letter_code
_entity_poly.pdbx_strand_id
1 'polypeptide(L)'
;MIRKAGNGSFYCANRAMTSLEAIIDENMLASHHGYTPGHVTRGRSRYSHRHEHAHGERLVSNHRTKTGAHPRRLEMFAPVGFPLVSPGTPLLPLILKTLQENDLPLCNRDILVVTQKILSKSENRYVRLADVEASPRARELAAICNKDARMVEMVLRESDRIVRCTRDILIVRHRLGFVSANAGIDRSNIESGDTQILLLPENPDRSAAELRAGIHQSCGVDVGVLIIDSFGRPWRLGTCGVCIGSAGIVALNDYRGRTDLSRRRMEVTEVAQADEIAAAASILMGPSDQALPIVIVRGLDFGGTGRAADLIRPVEQDQFL
;
A
#
# COMPACT_ATOMS: atom_id res chain seq x y z
N MET A 1 -12.34 44.51 0.89
CA MET A 1 -12.85 43.92 2.15
C MET A 1 -13.61 42.64 1.78
N ILE A 2 -13.08 41.45 2.07
CA ILE A 2 -13.52 40.54 3.18
C ILE A 2 -14.92 39.93 2.84
N ARG A 3 -15.17 38.61 2.68
CA ARG A 3 -14.48 37.36 3.06
C ARG A 3 -15.09 36.16 2.31
N LYS A 4 -14.27 35.11 2.09
CA LYS A 4 -14.65 33.69 1.93
C LYS A 4 -15.13 33.09 3.27
N ALA A 5 -16.05 32.14 3.22
CA ALA A 5 -16.21 30.96 4.11
C ALA A 5 -17.35 30.10 3.53
N GLY A 6 -17.37 28.78 3.48
CA GLY A 6 -16.46 27.72 3.92
C GLY A 6 -17.26 26.41 3.80
N ASN A 7 -16.81 25.46 2.98
CA ASN A 7 -17.39 24.12 2.93
C ASN A 7 -16.65 23.23 3.93
N GLY A 8 -17.35 22.89 5.00
CA GLY A 8 -16.97 21.83 5.93
C GLY A 8 -18.23 21.29 6.59
N SER A 9 -18.45 19.99 6.49
CA SER A 9 -18.55 19.14 7.68
C SER A 9 -18.60 17.67 7.28
N PHE A 10 -17.63 16.94 7.81
CA PHE A 10 -17.65 15.51 8.03
C PHE A 10 -18.76 15.12 9.03
N TYR A 11 -19.24 13.87 8.86
CA TYR A 11 -19.83 12.95 9.85
C TYR A 11 -20.55 13.53 11.09
N CYS A 12 -21.87 13.39 11.09
CA CYS A 12 -22.64 13.19 12.32
C CYS A 12 -23.94 12.44 12.02
N ALA A 13 -24.09 11.21 12.52
CA ALA A 13 -25.37 10.68 13.01
C ALA A 13 -25.14 9.29 13.64
N ASN A 14 -25.30 9.25 14.97
CA ASN A 14 -25.44 8.06 15.79
C ASN A 14 -26.94 7.93 16.14
N ARG A 15 -27.47 6.69 16.23
CA ARG A 15 -28.89 6.26 16.40
C ARG A 15 -29.72 6.33 15.10
N ALA A 16 -30.48 5.31 14.68
CA ALA A 16 -31.09 4.21 15.41
C ALA A 16 -30.93 2.86 14.68
N MET A 17 -30.60 1.81 15.46
CA MET A 17 -30.87 0.43 15.09
C MET A 17 -32.38 0.20 15.09
N THR A 18 -32.92 -0.29 14.00
CA THR A 18 -33.97 -1.33 14.00
C THR A 18 -34.11 -1.91 12.60
N SER A 19 -34.00 -3.25 12.54
CA SER A 19 -34.46 -4.15 11.47
C SER A 19 -33.95 -3.90 10.05
N LEU A 20 -32.85 -4.58 9.68
CA LEU A 20 -32.61 -5.12 8.32
C LEU A 20 -31.39 -6.07 8.34
N GLU A 21 -31.42 -7.05 9.25
CA GLU A 21 -30.58 -8.26 9.17
C GLU A 21 -31.48 -9.42 8.74
N ALA A 22 -31.55 -9.67 7.44
CA ALA A 22 -31.90 -10.97 6.87
C ALA A 22 -31.67 -10.89 5.36
N ILE A 23 -30.71 -11.68 4.89
CA ILE A 23 -30.54 -12.30 3.55
C ILE A 23 -29.03 -12.47 3.37
N ILE A 24 -28.50 -13.57 3.92
CA ILE A 24 -27.27 -14.22 3.47
C ILE A 24 -27.59 -15.72 3.40
N ASP A 25 -27.18 -16.30 2.27
CA ASP A 25 -27.48 -17.61 1.70
C ASP A 25 -27.62 -18.80 2.67
N GLU A 26 -28.80 -19.43 2.61
CA GLU A 26 -28.99 -20.85 2.92
C GLU A 26 -28.59 -21.68 1.71
N ASN A 27 -27.37 -22.22 1.70
CA ASN A 27 -27.02 -23.45 0.98
C ASN A 27 -25.59 -23.86 1.33
N MET A 28 -25.42 -24.73 2.35
CA MET A 28 -24.28 -25.69 2.49
C MET A 28 -24.18 -26.36 3.89
N LEU A 29 -25.28 -26.76 4.54
CA LEU A 29 -25.17 -27.60 5.75
C LEU A 29 -26.27 -28.66 5.81
N ALA A 30 -26.03 -29.80 5.16
CA ALA A 30 -26.72 -31.04 5.47
C ALA A 30 -25.83 -32.25 5.13
N SER A 31 -25.07 -32.75 6.12
CA SER A 31 -24.81 -34.19 6.33
C SER A 31 -23.70 -34.43 7.36
N HIS A 32 -24.04 -34.35 8.65
CA HIS A 32 -23.26 -35.04 9.68
C HIS A 32 -24.19 -35.83 10.62
N HIS A 33 -24.07 -37.15 10.56
CA HIS A 33 -24.56 -38.08 11.56
C HIS A 33 -23.37 -38.88 12.10
N GLY A 34 -23.16 -38.74 13.41
CA GLY A 34 -22.73 -39.77 14.36
C GLY A 34 -21.44 -40.55 14.10
N TYR A 35 -20.42 -40.31 14.93
CA TYR A 35 -19.56 -41.40 15.41
C TYR A 35 -18.91 -41.08 16.76
N THR A 36 -19.04 -42.00 17.72
CA THR A 36 -18.43 -41.99 19.06
C THR A 36 -17.04 -42.67 19.06
N PRO A 37 -16.14 -42.37 20.02
CA PRO A 37 -14.74 -42.76 19.94
C PRO A 37 -14.46 -44.18 20.49
N GLY A 38 -13.72 -44.96 19.71
CA GLY A 38 -13.15 -46.26 20.10
C GLY A 38 -11.63 -46.23 20.15
N HIS A 39 -11.07 -46.94 21.12
CA HIS A 39 -9.70 -46.88 21.60
C HIS A 39 -8.77 -47.92 20.92
N VAL A 40 -7.49 -47.53 20.71
CA VAL A 40 -6.25 -48.34 20.64
C VAL A 40 -5.95 -49.19 19.39
N THR A 41 -4.84 -48.89 18.70
CA THR A 41 -3.61 -49.73 18.64
C THR A 41 -2.50 -49.11 17.79
N ARG A 42 -1.25 -49.39 18.20
CA ARG A 42 0.01 -48.93 17.62
C ARG A 42 0.24 -49.46 16.20
N GLY A 43 0.66 -48.57 15.29
CA GLY A 43 1.27 -48.95 14.01
C GLY A 43 2.31 -47.91 13.60
N ARG A 44 3.59 -48.27 13.66
CA ARG A 44 4.69 -47.50 13.08
C ARG A 44 4.52 -47.49 11.56
N SER A 45 4.51 -46.30 10.94
CA SER A 45 4.85 -46.16 9.52
C SER A 45 5.65 -44.89 9.32
N ARG A 46 6.86 -45.06 8.79
CA ARG A 46 7.78 -44.01 8.38
C ARG A 46 7.31 -43.51 7.02
N TYR A 47 7.02 -42.22 6.90
CA TYR A 47 7.02 -41.54 5.60
C TYR A 47 7.85 -40.28 5.71
N SER A 48 9.04 -40.36 5.14
CA SER A 48 9.96 -39.27 4.88
C SER A 48 9.52 -38.55 3.60
N HIS A 49 9.09 -37.30 3.71
CA HIS A 49 9.12 -36.36 2.59
C HIS A 49 10.05 -35.21 2.96
N ARG A 50 11.28 -35.26 2.42
CA ARG A 50 12.16 -34.11 2.31
C ARG A 50 11.54 -33.17 1.26
N HIS A 51 11.11 -32.00 1.69
CA HIS A 51 11.06 -30.83 0.82
C HIS A 51 12.30 -29.99 1.12
N GLU A 52 13.29 -30.11 0.24
CA GLU A 52 14.44 -29.20 0.19
C GLU A 52 13.96 -27.87 -0.39
N HIS A 53 13.57 -26.94 0.48
CA HIS A 53 13.48 -25.53 0.12
C HIS A 53 14.87 -24.90 0.28
N ALA A 54 15.52 -24.68 -0.87
CA ALA A 54 16.73 -23.88 -0.97
C ALA A 54 16.40 -22.40 -0.71
N HIS A 55 16.34 -22.01 0.56
CA HIS A 55 16.45 -20.61 0.93
C HIS A 55 17.92 -20.21 0.90
N GLY A 56 18.28 -19.36 -0.07
CA GLY A 56 19.55 -18.68 -0.08
C GLY A 56 19.64 -17.74 1.12
N GLU A 57 20.19 -18.24 2.22
CA GLU A 57 20.63 -17.43 3.36
C GLU A 57 21.74 -16.48 2.91
N ARG A 58 21.40 -15.27 2.49
CA ARG A 58 22.30 -14.12 2.69
C ARG A 58 21.95 -13.50 4.03
N LEU A 59 22.50 -14.10 5.08
CA LEU A 59 22.66 -13.49 6.39
C LEU A 59 23.26 -12.10 6.20
N VAL A 60 22.53 -11.07 6.64
CA VAL A 60 23.09 -9.74 6.84
C VAL A 60 24.17 -9.90 7.92
N SER A 61 25.43 -10.00 7.49
CA SER A 61 26.58 -10.14 8.37
C SER A 61 26.83 -8.83 9.08
N ASN A 62 26.14 -8.60 10.19
CA ASN A 62 26.48 -7.51 11.10
C ASN A 62 27.71 -7.91 11.92
N HIS A 63 28.89 -7.72 11.32
CA HIS A 63 30.07 -7.39 12.10
C HIS A 63 29.78 -6.08 12.85
N ARG A 64 29.19 -6.19 14.04
CA ARG A 64 29.17 -5.09 15.03
C ARG A 64 30.60 -4.91 15.53
N THR A 65 31.42 -4.21 14.77
CA THR A 65 32.44 -3.38 15.39
C THR A 65 31.71 -2.41 16.32
N LYS A 66 32.16 -2.30 17.57
CA LYS A 66 31.70 -1.26 18.51
C LYS A 66 32.13 0.10 17.96
N THR A 67 31.48 0.59 16.91
CA THR A 67 31.60 1.99 16.49
C THR A 67 30.89 2.84 17.52
N GLY A 68 31.53 3.93 17.96
CA GLY A 68 31.12 4.77 19.07
C GLY A 68 29.64 5.13 19.08
N ALA A 69 29.07 5.26 20.28
CA ALA A 69 27.68 5.62 20.52
C ALA A 69 27.41 7.07 20.06
N HIS A 70 27.29 7.28 18.75
CA HIS A 70 26.80 8.52 18.18
C HIS A 70 25.27 8.44 18.07
N PRO A 71 24.55 9.55 18.30
CA PRO A 71 23.13 9.63 18.01
C PRO A 71 22.85 9.21 16.56
N ARG A 72 21.80 8.41 16.37
CA ARG A 72 21.31 8.11 15.01
C ARG A 72 20.57 9.32 14.47
N ARG A 73 20.84 9.67 13.21
CA ARG A 73 20.21 10.80 12.50
C ARG A 73 19.46 10.26 11.29
N LEU A 74 18.25 10.78 11.08
CA LEU A 74 17.43 10.55 9.89
C LEU A 74 17.04 11.90 9.33
N GLU A 75 17.14 12.07 8.02
CA GLU A 75 16.80 13.31 7.32
C GLU A 75 15.82 13.03 6.19
N MET A 76 14.90 13.96 5.96
CA MET A 76 13.90 13.87 4.89
C MET A 76 13.80 15.20 4.15
N PHE A 77 13.87 15.15 2.82
CA PHE A 77 13.87 16.32 1.95
C PHE A 77 12.76 16.18 0.91
N ALA A 78 11.88 17.19 0.81
CA ALA A 78 10.84 17.25 -0.21
C ALA A 78 11.20 18.38 -1.20
N PRO A 79 11.77 18.08 -2.38
CA PRO A 79 12.12 19.09 -3.35
C PRO A 79 10.87 19.78 -3.90
N VAL A 80 10.96 21.09 -4.11
CA VAL A 80 9.88 21.92 -4.65
C VAL A 80 9.96 22.02 -6.17
N GLY A 81 8.89 22.50 -6.81
CA GLY A 81 8.89 22.81 -8.24
C GLY A 81 8.75 21.58 -9.16
N PHE A 82 8.24 20.46 -8.66
CA PHE A 82 7.96 19.30 -9.49
C PHE A 82 6.82 19.63 -10.49
N PRO A 83 7.01 19.44 -11.81
CA PRO A 83 6.02 19.83 -12.81
C PRO A 83 4.79 18.92 -12.81
N LEU A 84 3.68 19.40 -13.37
CA LEU A 84 2.50 18.57 -13.60
C LEU A 84 2.84 17.42 -14.56
N VAL A 85 2.31 16.23 -14.24
CA VAL A 85 2.56 15.01 -15.01
C VAL A 85 1.35 14.70 -15.89
N SER A 86 1.62 14.49 -17.18
CA SER A 86 0.65 14.09 -18.18
C SER A 86 0.84 12.63 -18.60
N PRO A 87 -0.18 11.98 -19.19
CA PRO A 87 -0.05 10.65 -19.80
C PRO A 87 1.21 10.50 -20.67
N GLY A 88 1.96 9.41 -20.45
CA GLY A 88 3.19 9.09 -21.18
C GLY A 88 4.44 9.87 -20.77
N THR A 89 4.33 10.75 -19.77
CA THR A 89 5.47 11.56 -19.29
C THR A 89 6.50 10.67 -18.57
N PRO A 90 7.77 10.60 -19.01
CA PRO A 90 8.78 9.78 -18.32
C PRO A 90 9.16 10.41 -16.97
N LEU A 91 8.96 9.67 -15.87
CA LEU A 91 9.16 10.21 -14.52
C LEU A 91 10.62 10.38 -14.13
N LEU A 92 11.51 9.46 -14.53
CA LEU A 92 12.91 9.51 -14.12
C LEU A 92 13.60 10.84 -14.51
N PRO A 93 13.54 11.32 -15.77
CA PRO A 93 14.13 12.61 -16.13
C PRO A 93 13.56 13.78 -15.33
N LEU A 94 12.25 13.77 -15.04
CA LEU A 94 11.62 14.81 -14.21
C LEU A 94 12.14 14.79 -12.78
N ILE A 95 12.22 13.60 -12.17
CA ILE A 95 12.74 13.42 -10.81
C ILE A 95 14.18 13.93 -10.73
N LEU A 96 15.06 13.49 -11.64
CA LEU A 96 16.46 13.89 -11.64
C LEU A 96 16.62 15.40 -11.85
N LYS A 97 15.85 15.99 -12.77
CA LYS A 97 15.84 17.44 -12.99
C LYS A 97 15.40 18.21 -11.74
N THR A 98 14.28 17.82 -11.12
CA THR A 98 13.79 18.46 -9.90
C THR A 98 14.79 18.36 -8.75
N LEU A 99 15.46 17.21 -8.59
CA LEU A 99 16.50 17.04 -7.59
C LEU A 99 17.73 17.93 -7.86
N GLN A 100 18.13 18.06 -9.13
CA GLN A 100 19.21 18.97 -9.53
C GLN A 100 18.86 20.44 -9.24
N GLU A 101 17.65 20.89 -9.58
CA GLU A 101 17.19 22.27 -9.34
C GLU A 101 17.06 22.63 -7.86
N ASN A 102 16.96 21.63 -6.98
CA ASN A 102 16.90 21.80 -5.53
C ASN A 102 18.24 21.53 -4.82
N ASP A 103 19.34 21.31 -5.55
CA ASP A 103 20.64 20.93 -5.00
C ASP A 103 20.58 19.69 -4.06
N LEU A 104 19.75 18.71 -4.41
CA LEU A 104 19.51 17.48 -3.66
C LEU A 104 19.99 16.23 -4.43
N PRO A 105 21.30 16.05 -4.65
CA PRO A 105 21.79 14.86 -5.33
C PRO A 105 21.49 13.60 -4.51
N LEU A 106 21.08 12.54 -5.20
CA LEU A 106 20.94 11.22 -4.61
C LEU A 106 22.31 10.68 -4.20
N CYS A 107 22.37 10.07 -3.03
CA CYS A 107 23.52 9.39 -2.49
C CYS A 107 23.25 7.88 -2.38
N ASN A 108 24.32 7.10 -2.31
CA ASN A 108 24.20 5.70 -1.94
C ASN A 108 23.46 5.58 -0.62
N ARG A 109 22.49 4.65 -0.57
CA ARG A 109 21.63 4.42 0.60
C ARG A 109 20.72 5.61 0.93
N ASP A 110 20.31 6.36 -0.08
CA ASP A 110 19.07 7.14 -0.01
C ASP A 110 17.87 6.28 -0.38
N ILE A 111 16.70 6.68 0.09
CA ILE A 111 15.42 6.14 -0.34
C ILE A 111 14.64 7.25 -1.05
N LEU A 112 14.31 7.04 -2.31
CA LEU A 112 13.38 7.88 -3.04
C LEU A 112 11.96 7.38 -2.79
N VAL A 113 11.15 8.20 -2.15
CA VAL A 113 9.72 7.95 -1.94
C VAL A 113 8.94 8.76 -2.97
N VAL A 114 8.02 8.12 -3.69
CA VAL A 114 7.24 8.69 -4.79
C VAL A 114 5.76 8.45 -4.55
N THR A 115 4.92 9.48 -4.69
CA THR A 115 3.46 9.27 -4.65
C THR A 115 2.98 8.48 -5.86
N GLN A 116 2.02 7.58 -5.66
CA GLN A 116 1.40 6.83 -6.74
C GLN A 116 0.74 7.74 -7.78
N LYS A 117 0.25 8.92 -7.38
CA LYS A 117 -0.56 9.77 -8.27
C LYS A 117 0.21 10.18 -9.52
N ILE A 118 1.48 10.58 -9.41
CA ILE A 118 2.27 10.94 -10.58
C ILE A 118 2.62 9.71 -11.45
N LEU A 119 2.72 8.53 -10.83
CA LEU A 119 2.91 7.28 -11.54
C LEU A 119 1.67 6.89 -12.33
N SER A 120 0.50 6.90 -11.70
CA SER A 120 -0.79 6.65 -12.35
C SER A 120 -1.06 7.62 -13.49
N LYS A 121 -0.69 8.90 -13.35
CA LYS A 121 -0.78 9.89 -14.43
C LYS A 121 0.15 9.55 -15.59
N SER A 122 1.42 9.25 -15.31
CA SER A 122 2.41 8.84 -16.31
C SER A 122 1.98 7.58 -17.07
N GLU A 123 1.48 6.57 -16.35
CA GLU A 123 0.98 5.30 -16.88
C GLU A 123 -0.40 5.43 -17.58
N ASN A 124 -0.95 6.64 -17.70
CA ASN A 124 -2.27 6.90 -18.28
C ASN A 124 -3.40 6.05 -17.65
N ARG A 125 -3.39 5.89 -16.32
CA ARG A 125 -4.40 5.14 -15.56
C ARG A 125 -5.73 5.88 -15.42
N TYR A 126 -6.03 6.78 -16.36
CA TYR A 126 -7.24 7.57 -16.39
C TYR A 126 -8.40 6.80 -16.98
N VAL A 127 -9.59 6.96 -16.39
CA VAL A 127 -10.84 6.44 -16.95
C VAL A 127 -11.88 7.54 -16.98
N ARG A 128 -12.55 7.71 -18.11
CA ARG A 128 -13.74 8.57 -18.20
C ARG A 128 -14.97 7.76 -17.81
N LEU A 129 -15.66 8.16 -16.75
CA LEU A 129 -16.87 7.51 -16.29
C LEU A 129 -17.98 7.52 -17.35
N ALA A 130 -18.00 8.50 -18.25
CA ALA A 130 -18.95 8.56 -19.36
C ALA A 130 -18.87 7.34 -20.30
N ASP A 131 -17.70 6.70 -20.39
CA ASP A 131 -17.47 5.54 -21.26
C ASP A 131 -17.66 4.20 -20.52
N VAL A 132 -18.03 4.23 -19.24
CA VAL A 132 -18.18 3.04 -18.41
C VAL A 132 -19.64 2.63 -18.34
N GLU A 133 -19.95 1.45 -18.86
CA GLU A 133 -21.22 0.79 -18.62
C GLU A 133 -21.18 0.02 -17.30
N ALA A 134 -22.07 0.37 -16.37
CA ALA A 134 -22.17 -0.29 -15.07
C ALA A 134 -22.91 -1.63 -15.17
N SER A 135 -22.32 -2.70 -14.64
CA SER A 135 -22.97 -4.00 -14.52
C SER A 135 -24.17 -3.97 -13.56
N PRO A 136 -25.09 -4.94 -13.62
CA PRO A 136 -26.17 -5.07 -12.65
C PRO A 136 -25.68 -5.09 -11.21
N ARG A 137 -24.57 -5.81 -10.95
CA ARG A 137 -23.93 -5.87 -9.63
C ARG A 137 -23.41 -4.51 -9.17
N ALA A 138 -22.78 -3.75 -10.07
CA ALA A 138 -22.32 -2.40 -9.74
C ALA A 138 -23.48 -1.46 -9.40
N ARG A 139 -24.61 -1.54 -10.12
CA ARG A 139 -25.81 -0.74 -9.84
C ARG A 139 -26.41 -1.06 -8.48
N GLU A 140 -26.50 -2.34 -8.12
CA GLU A 140 -26.98 -2.79 -6.81
C GLU A 140 -26.11 -2.22 -5.67
N LEU A 141 -24.80 -2.42 -5.74
CA LEU A 141 -23.87 -1.92 -4.73
C LEU A 141 -23.85 -0.40 -4.66
N ALA A 142 -23.97 0.28 -5.80
CA ALA A 142 -24.05 1.73 -5.87
C ALA A 142 -25.27 2.30 -5.16
N ALA A 143 -26.41 1.60 -5.22
CA ALA A 143 -27.61 1.97 -4.47
C ALA A 143 -27.38 1.83 -2.95
N ILE A 144 -26.68 0.77 -2.52
CA ILE A 144 -26.34 0.54 -1.10
C ILE A 144 -25.37 1.60 -0.59
N CYS A 145 -24.26 1.82 -1.31
CA CYS A 145 -23.20 2.73 -0.86
C CYS A 145 -23.37 4.17 -1.29
N ASN A 146 -24.49 4.53 -1.94
CA ASN A 146 -24.80 5.89 -2.38
C ASN A 146 -23.67 6.48 -3.25
N LYS A 147 -23.24 5.75 -4.28
CA LYS A 147 -22.18 6.15 -5.21
C LYS A 147 -22.63 6.07 -6.66
N ASP A 148 -21.85 6.66 -7.57
CA ASP A 148 -22.04 6.48 -9.01
C ASP A 148 -21.76 5.03 -9.41
N ALA A 149 -22.74 4.36 -10.02
CA ALA A 149 -22.63 2.97 -10.46
C ALA A 149 -21.46 2.71 -11.41
N ARG A 150 -21.06 3.70 -12.21
CA ARG A 150 -19.93 3.61 -13.14
C ARG A 150 -18.60 3.63 -12.41
N MET A 151 -18.53 4.33 -11.28
CA MET A 151 -17.36 4.28 -10.42
C MET A 151 -17.32 2.99 -9.63
N VAL A 152 -18.45 2.52 -9.10
CA VAL A 152 -18.53 1.21 -8.44
C VAL A 152 -18.11 0.10 -9.41
N GLU A 153 -18.51 0.16 -10.67
CA GLU A 153 -18.04 -0.76 -11.71
C GLU A 153 -16.51 -0.77 -11.82
N MET A 154 -15.86 0.40 -11.83
CA MET A 154 -14.40 0.47 -11.87
C MET A 154 -13.75 -0.05 -10.59
N VAL A 155 -14.36 0.20 -9.42
CA VAL A 155 -13.94 -0.40 -8.15
C VAL A 155 -13.97 -1.94 -8.24
N LEU A 156 -15.05 -2.52 -8.78
CA LEU A 156 -15.18 -3.97 -8.95
C LEU A 156 -14.14 -4.55 -9.91
N ARG A 157 -13.86 -3.88 -11.05
CA ARG A 157 -12.83 -4.32 -12.02
C ARG A 157 -11.42 -4.32 -11.43
N GLU A 158 -11.18 -3.46 -10.45
CA GLU A 158 -9.89 -3.31 -9.77
C GLU A 158 -9.79 -4.15 -8.48
N SER A 159 -10.82 -4.94 -8.15
CA SER A 159 -10.92 -5.66 -6.88
C SER A 159 -11.20 -7.16 -7.05
N ASP A 160 -10.73 -7.97 -6.10
CA ASP A 160 -11.02 -9.41 -6.03
C ASP A 160 -12.10 -9.75 -4.99
N ARG A 161 -12.36 -8.84 -4.03
CA ARG A 161 -13.32 -9.05 -2.94
C ARG A 161 -13.93 -7.74 -2.46
N ILE A 162 -15.22 -7.78 -2.11
CA ILE A 162 -15.89 -6.73 -1.36
C ILE A 162 -15.78 -7.06 0.13
N VAL A 163 -15.22 -6.14 0.91
CA VAL A 163 -15.04 -6.30 2.37
C VAL A 163 -16.21 -5.67 3.12
N ARG A 164 -16.65 -4.48 2.69
CA ARG A 164 -17.79 -3.78 3.28
C ARG A 164 -18.48 -2.91 2.25
N CYS A 165 -19.80 -2.95 2.21
CA CYS A 165 -20.62 -2.04 1.43
C CYS A 165 -21.77 -1.52 2.31
N THR A 166 -21.74 -0.24 2.65
CA THR A 166 -22.80 0.46 3.38
C THR A 166 -22.91 1.88 2.86
N ARG A 167 -23.93 2.64 3.25
CA ARG A 167 -24.08 4.04 2.83
C ARG A 167 -22.76 4.81 2.94
N ASP A 168 -22.37 5.43 1.82
CA ASP A 168 -21.14 6.21 1.60
C ASP A 168 -19.80 5.44 1.71
N ILE A 169 -19.81 4.15 2.04
CA ILE A 169 -18.64 3.32 2.30
C ILE A 169 -18.61 2.11 1.36
N LEU A 170 -17.53 1.98 0.61
CA LEU A 170 -17.20 0.79 -0.17
C LEU A 170 -15.74 0.43 0.10
N ILE A 171 -15.53 -0.61 0.91
CA ILE A 171 -14.20 -1.16 1.22
C ILE A 171 -14.07 -2.47 0.46
N VAL A 172 -12.97 -2.59 -0.25
CA VAL A 172 -12.67 -3.73 -1.12
C VAL A 172 -11.22 -4.14 -0.93
N ARG A 173 -10.91 -5.36 -1.35
CA ARG A 173 -9.54 -5.79 -1.57
C ARG A 173 -9.22 -5.59 -3.04
N HIS A 174 -8.33 -4.66 -3.32
CA HIS A 174 -7.80 -4.41 -4.65
C HIS A 174 -7.07 -5.67 -5.16
N ARG A 175 -7.01 -5.89 -6.48
CA ARG A 175 -6.31 -7.03 -7.11
C ARG A 175 -4.81 -7.14 -6.78
N LEU A 176 -4.22 -6.07 -6.24
CA LEU A 176 -2.84 -6.03 -5.75
C LEU A 176 -2.72 -6.41 -4.25
N GLY A 177 -3.84 -6.76 -3.61
CA GLY A 177 -3.90 -7.19 -2.21
C GLY A 177 -4.26 -6.10 -1.20
N PHE A 178 -4.22 -4.83 -1.58
CA PHE A 178 -4.52 -3.71 -0.68
C PHE A 178 -5.99 -3.69 -0.26
N VAL A 179 -6.26 -3.57 1.03
CA VAL A 179 -7.61 -3.35 1.55
C VAL A 179 -7.82 -1.86 1.75
N SER A 180 -8.63 -1.25 0.89
CA SER A 180 -8.82 0.20 0.89
C SER A 180 -10.23 0.60 0.48
N ALA A 181 -10.57 1.87 0.74
CA ALA A 181 -11.81 2.44 0.23
C ALA A 181 -11.72 2.62 -1.29
N ASN A 182 -12.77 2.23 -2.00
CA ASN A 182 -12.91 2.42 -3.45
C ASN A 182 -11.71 1.91 -4.28
N ALA A 183 -11.03 0.87 -3.83
CA ALA A 183 -9.86 0.29 -4.50
C ALA A 183 -8.70 1.28 -4.74
N GLY A 184 -8.58 2.35 -3.95
CA GLY A 184 -7.57 3.40 -4.15
C GLY A 184 -7.82 4.30 -5.37
N ILE A 185 -9.01 4.22 -5.98
CA ILE A 185 -9.41 5.09 -7.07
C ILE A 185 -9.56 6.52 -6.57
N ASP A 186 -8.85 7.45 -7.22
CA ASP A 186 -8.84 8.86 -6.87
C ASP A 186 -9.70 9.70 -7.85
N ARG A 187 -10.31 10.76 -7.31
CA ARG A 187 -11.06 11.80 -8.04
C ARG A 187 -10.48 13.21 -7.82
N SER A 188 -9.62 13.37 -6.82
CA SER A 188 -9.04 14.64 -6.41
C SER A 188 -7.82 15.02 -7.26
N ASN A 189 -7.65 16.32 -7.52
CA ASN A 189 -6.51 16.87 -8.26
C ASN A 189 -6.37 16.31 -9.71
N ILE A 190 -7.52 16.10 -10.36
CA ILE A 190 -7.66 15.75 -11.78
C ILE A 190 -8.32 16.95 -12.49
N GLU A 191 -7.74 17.40 -13.61
CA GLU A 191 -8.13 18.64 -14.31
C GLU A 191 -9.52 18.57 -14.96
N SER A 192 -10.09 17.38 -15.13
CA SER A 192 -11.26 17.13 -16.00
C SER A 192 -12.63 17.06 -15.29
N GLY A 193 -12.71 17.46 -14.02
CA GLY A 193 -13.95 17.45 -13.24
C GLY A 193 -14.49 16.05 -12.89
N ASP A 194 -15.74 15.99 -12.39
CA ASP A 194 -16.40 14.80 -11.78
C ASP A 194 -16.54 13.56 -12.69
N THR A 195 -16.13 13.66 -13.96
CA THR A 195 -16.30 12.60 -14.97
C THR A 195 -15.05 11.75 -15.18
N GLN A 196 -13.90 12.14 -14.65
CA GLN A 196 -12.66 11.37 -14.80
C GLN A 196 -12.18 10.85 -13.44
N ILE A 197 -11.78 9.58 -13.41
CA ILE A 197 -11.15 8.94 -12.26
C ILE A 197 -9.73 8.53 -12.61
N LEU A 198 -8.89 8.36 -11.59
CA LEU A 198 -7.54 7.84 -11.72
C LEU A 198 -7.43 6.53 -10.93
N LEU A 199 -7.08 5.46 -11.60
CA LEU A 199 -6.84 4.15 -10.99
C LEU A 199 -5.43 4.10 -10.41
N LEU A 200 -5.17 3.16 -9.49
CA LEU A 200 -3.80 2.88 -9.03
C LEU A 200 -2.89 2.43 -10.18
N PRO A 201 -1.56 2.56 -10.02
CA PRO A 201 -0.59 2.05 -10.98
C PRO A 201 -0.83 0.56 -11.24
N GLU A 202 -0.54 0.10 -12.46
CA GLU A 202 -0.84 -1.29 -12.82
C GLU A 202 0.01 -2.28 -12.00
N ASN A 203 1.30 -1.97 -11.86
CA ASN A 203 2.28 -2.73 -11.07
C ASN A 203 3.31 -1.78 -10.42
N PRO A 204 3.01 -1.23 -9.24
CA PRO A 204 3.86 -0.25 -8.56
C PRO A 204 5.25 -0.81 -8.12
N ASP A 205 5.39 -2.11 -7.82
CA ASP A 205 6.69 -2.72 -7.55
C ASP A 205 7.59 -2.72 -8.80
N ARG A 206 7.02 -3.02 -9.98
CA ARG A 206 7.74 -2.92 -11.26
C ARG A 206 8.20 -1.49 -11.52
N SER A 207 7.32 -0.51 -11.36
CA SER A 207 7.66 0.90 -11.57
C SER A 207 8.73 1.39 -10.59
N ALA A 208 8.72 0.91 -9.34
CA ALA A 208 9.80 1.17 -8.38
C ALA A 208 11.14 0.59 -8.83
N ALA A 209 11.14 -0.63 -9.36
CA ALA A 209 12.34 -1.30 -9.86
C ALA A 209 12.94 -0.60 -11.09
N GLU A 210 12.09 -0.15 -12.02
CA GLU A 210 12.48 0.62 -13.20
C GLU A 210 13.10 1.97 -12.82
N LEU A 211 12.48 2.70 -11.89
CA LEU A 211 13.04 3.95 -11.36
C LEU A 211 14.40 3.71 -10.70
N ARG A 212 14.52 2.67 -9.86
CA ARG A 212 15.80 2.32 -9.21
C ARG A 212 16.88 2.01 -10.24
N ALA A 213 16.58 1.18 -11.24
CA ALA A 213 17.53 0.82 -12.29
C ALA A 213 17.97 2.04 -13.10
N GLY A 214 17.03 2.92 -13.45
CA GLY A 214 17.31 4.16 -14.14
C GLY A 214 18.16 5.13 -13.33
N ILE A 215 17.89 5.29 -12.03
CA ILE A 215 18.73 6.08 -11.11
C ILE A 215 20.15 5.53 -11.06
N HIS A 216 20.29 4.20 -10.94
CA HIS A 216 21.61 3.58 -10.93
C HIS A 216 22.37 3.85 -12.24
N GLN A 217 21.69 3.74 -13.39
CA GLN A 217 22.28 4.01 -14.70
C GLN A 217 22.66 5.49 -14.89
N SER A 218 21.82 6.42 -14.44
CA SER A 218 22.05 7.86 -14.65
C SER A 218 23.00 8.48 -13.63
N CYS A 219 23.01 7.99 -12.38
CA CYS A 219 23.69 8.62 -11.26
C CYS A 219 24.79 7.74 -10.62
N GLY A 220 24.86 6.45 -10.96
CA GLY A 220 25.86 5.53 -10.40
C GLY A 220 25.66 5.20 -8.92
N VAL A 221 24.51 5.53 -8.33
CA VAL A 221 24.20 5.29 -6.91
C VAL A 221 23.22 4.13 -6.75
N ASP A 222 23.29 3.44 -5.61
CA ASP A 222 22.33 2.42 -5.20
C ASP A 222 21.37 3.00 -4.16
N VAL A 223 20.07 3.02 -4.49
CA VAL A 223 19.01 3.61 -3.69
C VAL A 223 17.88 2.61 -3.47
N GLY A 224 17.11 2.83 -2.41
CA GLY A 224 15.78 2.27 -2.27
C GLY A 224 14.75 3.13 -3.01
N VAL A 225 13.69 2.53 -3.52
CA VAL A 225 12.54 3.26 -4.08
C VAL A 225 11.27 2.74 -3.43
N LEU A 226 10.41 3.66 -2.99
CA LEU A 226 9.07 3.36 -2.47
C LEU A 226 8.03 4.13 -3.28
N ILE A 227 6.97 3.45 -3.70
CA ILE A 227 5.74 4.06 -4.22
C ILE A 227 4.71 4.03 -3.09
N ILE A 228 4.09 5.18 -2.81
CA ILE A 228 3.18 5.32 -1.67
C ILE A 228 1.83 5.90 -2.07
N ASP A 229 0.80 5.56 -1.30
CA ASP A 229 -0.52 6.18 -1.38
C ASP A 229 -1.07 6.48 0.02
N SER A 230 -2.14 7.26 0.10
CA SER A 230 -2.79 7.57 1.39
C SER A 230 -4.02 6.69 1.60
N PHE A 231 -3.97 5.79 2.58
CA PHE A 231 -5.12 4.96 2.96
C PHE A 231 -5.67 5.30 4.34
N GLY A 232 -6.98 5.08 4.52
CA GLY A 232 -7.57 4.94 5.85
C GLY A 232 -7.19 3.61 6.49
N ARG A 233 -7.53 3.42 7.76
CA ARG A 233 -7.20 2.17 8.48
C ARG A 233 -8.26 1.85 9.55
N PRO A 234 -8.47 0.56 9.87
CA PRO A 234 -9.40 0.16 10.91
C PRO A 234 -9.13 0.86 12.25
N TRP A 235 -10.21 1.16 12.97
CA TRP A 235 -10.22 1.66 14.35
C TRP A 235 -9.56 3.02 14.61
N ARG A 236 -9.03 3.71 13.59
CA ARG A 236 -8.42 5.04 13.73
C ARG A 236 -8.94 6.00 12.66
N LEU A 237 -9.20 7.24 13.07
CA LEU A 237 -9.55 8.32 12.15
C LEU A 237 -8.30 8.86 11.44
N GLY A 238 -8.51 9.39 10.24
CA GLY A 238 -7.45 9.97 9.39
C GLY A 238 -6.76 8.95 8.48
N THR A 239 -6.19 9.44 7.39
CA THR A 239 -5.37 8.65 6.46
C THR A 239 -3.90 8.69 6.87
N CYS A 240 -3.12 7.74 6.35
CA CYS A 240 -1.67 7.71 6.50
C CYS A 240 -1.04 7.22 5.20
N GLY A 241 0.20 7.64 4.92
CA GLY A 241 0.99 7.07 3.84
C GLY A 241 1.23 5.59 4.07
N VAL A 242 1.00 4.78 3.04
CA VAL A 242 1.28 3.34 3.00
C VAL A 242 2.08 3.01 1.75
N CYS A 243 2.95 2.02 1.84
CA CYS A 243 3.72 1.53 0.71
C CYS A 243 2.85 0.64 -0.18
N ILE A 244 2.77 0.97 -1.46
CA ILE A 244 2.10 0.15 -2.48
C ILE A 244 3.08 -0.44 -3.49
N GLY A 245 4.32 0.04 -3.55
CA GLY A 245 5.39 -0.53 -4.37
C GLY A 245 6.76 -0.27 -3.76
N SER A 246 7.73 -1.15 -3.99
CA SER A 246 9.08 -1.00 -3.46
C SER A 246 10.14 -1.71 -4.30
N ALA A 247 11.37 -1.19 -4.25
CA ALA A 247 12.55 -1.83 -4.85
C ALA A 247 13.84 -1.45 -4.09
N GLY A 248 14.76 -2.40 -3.93
CA GLY A 248 16.07 -2.17 -3.30
C GLY A 248 16.03 -1.93 -1.79
N ILE A 249 14.92 -2.29 -1.13
CA ILE A 249 14.67 -2.06 0.29
C ILE A 249 13.94 -3.26 0.90
N VAL A 250 14.23 -3.58 2.17
CA VAL A 250 13.37 -4.50 2.94
C VAL A 250 12.07 -3.79 3.30
N ALA A 251 10.94 -4.32 2.80
CA ALA A 251 9.61 -3.80 3.10
C ALA A 251 9.13 -4.25 4.49
N LEU A 252 9.17 -5.56 4.75
CA LEU A 252 8.83 -6.19 6.02
C LEU A 252 10.10 -6.73 6.70
N ASN A 253 10.52 -6.09 7.79
CA ASN A 253 11.65 -6.55 8.58
C ASN A 253 11.21 -7.67 9.54
N ASP A 254 11.66 -8.89 9.28
CA ASP A 254 11.44 -10.03 10.17
C ASP A 254 12.51 -10.08 11.27
N TYR A 255 12.10 -9.83 12.52
CA TYR A 255 12.92 -9.97 13.71
C TYR A 255 12.71 -11.30 14.42
N ARG A 256 11.80 -12.15 13.96
CA ARG A 256 11.56 -13.46 14.56
C ARG A 256 12.85 -14.29 14.51
N GLY A 257 13.10 -15.01 15.59
CA GLY A 257 14.35 -15.75 15.78
C GLY A 257 15.52 -14.92 16.29
N ARG A 258 15.50 -13.59 16.21
CA ARG A 258 16.53 -12.74 16.84
C ARG A 258 16.34 -12.65 18.35
N THR A 259 17.35 -12.15 19.06
CA THR A 259 17.30 -11.98 20.52
C THR A 259 17.03 -10.54 20.92
N ASP A 260 16.13 -10.35 21.88
CA ASP A 260 15.88 -9.04 22.52
C ASP A 260 17.03 -8.61 23.47
N LEU A 261 16.87 -7.47 24.15
CA LEU A 261 17.84 -6.96 25.12
C LEU A 261 18.06 -7.90 26.33
N SER A 262 17.07 -8.72 26.65
CA SER A 262 17.13 -9.75 27.70
C SER A 262 17.59 -11.11 27.17
N ARG A 263 18.08 -11.16 25.93
CA ARG A 263 18.49 -12.38 25.20
C ARG A 263 17.38 -13.41 24.98
N ARG A 264 16.11 -13.01 25.06
CA ARG A 264 14.98 -13.88 24.71
C ARG A 264 14.77 -13.88 23.21
N ARG A 265 14.41 -15.03 22.65
CA ARG A 265 14.06 -15.17 21.24
C ARG A 265 12.77 -14.42 20.95
N MET A 266 12.78 -13.57 19.93
CA MET A 266 11.62 -12.85 19.45
C MET A 266 10.79 -13.81 18.58
N GLU A 267 9.49 -13.95 18.87
CA GLU A 267 8.64 -14.96 18.22
C GLU A 267 7.71 -14.38 17.15
N VAL A 268 7.28 -13.12 17.32
CA VAL A 268 6.21 -12.52 16.50
C VAL A 268 6.59 -11.19 15.86
N THR A 269 7.80 -10.68 16.13
CA THR A 269 8.13 -9.30 15.78
C THR A 269 8.48 -9.19 14.30
N GLU A 270 7.58 -8.57 13.55
CA GLU A 270 7.79 -8.11 12.19
C GLU A 270 7.49 -6.61 12.15
N VAL A 271 8.32 -5.83 11.44
CA VAL A 271 8.18 -4.37 11.35
C VAL A 271 7.96 -3.99 9.91
N ALA A 272 6.84 -3.35 9.61
CA ALA A 272 6.50 -2.81 8.30
C ALA A 272 7.33 -1.54 8.00
N GLN A 273 8.64 -1.72 7.81
CA GLN A 273 9.60 -0.62 7.63
C GLN A 273 9.20 0.30 6.47
N ALA A 274 8.76 -0.27 5.34
CA ALA A 274 8.32 0.54 4.20
C ALA A 274 7.09 1.40 4.52
N ASP A 275 6.14 0.92 5.33
CA ASP A 275 5.00 1.72 5.79
C ASP A 275 5.41 2.81 6.78
N GLU A 276 6.36 2.56 7.68
CA GLU A 276 6.90 3.60 8.58
C GLU A 276 7.53 4.76 7.78
N ILE A 277 8.30 4.42 6.74
CA ILE A 277 8.92 5.41 5.85
C ILE A 277 7.85 6.13 5.02
N ALA A 278 6.88 5.40 4.46
CA ALA A 278 5.78 5.97 3.69
C ALA A 278 4.96 6.97 4.51
N ALA A 279 4.61 6.59 5.75
CA ALA A 279 3.91 7.44 6.69
C ALA A 279 4.69 8.74 6.95
N ALA A 280 5.99 8.64 7.25
CA ALA A 280 6.82 9.81 7.53
C ALA A 280 6.98 10.73 6.30
N ALA A 281 7.22 10.16 5.11
CA ALA A 281 7.31 10.91 3.87
C ALA A 281 6.00 11.64 3.54
N SER A 282 4.84 11.00 3.79
CA SER A 282 3.52 11.59 3.54
C SER A 282 3.25 12.88 4.32
N ILE A 283 3.92 13.07 5.47
CA ILE A 283 3.84 14.30 6.27
C ILE A 283 4.38 15.49 5.46
N LEU A 284 5.52 15.30 4.77
CA LEU A 284 6.13 16.33 3.94
C LEU A 284 5.37 16.53 2.62
N MET A 285 4.90 15.45 2.00
CA MET A 285 4.17 15.54 0.73
C MET A 285 2.89 16.38 0.85
N GLY A 286 2.16 16.20 1.95
CA GLY A 286 0.86 16.84 2.18
C GLY A 286 -0.25 16.30 1.25
N PRO A 287 -1.52 16.51 1.59
CA PRO A 287 -2.64 15.90 0.84
C PRO A 287 -3.20 16.77 -0.29
N SER A 288 -2.74 18.01 -0.46
CA SER A 288 -3.46 19.06 -1.19
C SER A 288 -2.62 19.68 -2.32
N ASP A 289 -2.29 20.96 -2.20
CA ASP A 289 -1.71 21.83 -3.22
C ASP A 289 -0.20 22.04 -3.02
N GLN A 290 0.40 21.33 -2.07
CA GLN A 290 1.84 21.39 -1.78
C GLN A 290 2.68 21.02 -3.01
N ALA A 291 2.17 20.13 -3.87
CA ALA A 291 2.83 19.68 -5.10
C ALA A 291 4.24 19.11 -4.85
N LEU A 292 4.37 18.29 -3.81
CA LEU A 292 5.61 17.62 -3.40
C LEU A 292 5.49 16.10 -3.59
N PRO A 293 5.53 15.58 -4.83
CA PRO A 293 5.24 14.18 -5.12
C PRO A 293 6.41 13.23 -4.81
N ILE A 294 7.58 13.76 -4.48
CA ILE A 294 8.77 12.97 -4.14
C ILE A 294 9.40 13.45 -2.83
N VAL A 295 9.98 12.51 -2.09
CA VAL A 295 10.75 12.76 -0.86
C VAL A 295 12.01 11.90 -0.87
N ILE A 296 13.14 12.48 -0.49
CA ILE A 296 14.39 11.74 -0.22
C ILE A 296 14.49 11.46 1.26
N VAL A 297 14.73 10.21 1.64
CA VAL A 297 15.01 9.80 3.02
C VAL A 297 16.45 9.34 3.12
N ARG A 298 17.21 9.92 4.05
CA ARG A 298 18.66 9.70 4.20
C ARG A 298 19.02 9.35 5.64
N GLY A 299 19.97 8.44 5.81
CA GLY A 299 20.49 8.03 7.12
C GLY A 299 19.86 6.76 7.71
N LEU A 300 19.06 6.03 6.91
CA LEU A 300 18.51 4.72 7.29
C LEU A 300 19.34 3.57 6.71
N ASP A 301 19.54 2.52 7.49
CA ASP A 301 20.03 1.23 6.98
C ASP A 301 18.83 0.38 6.54
N PHE A 302 18.62 0.29 5.22
CA PHE A 302 17.43 -0.34 4.63
C PHE A 302 17.72 -1.56 3.74
N GLY A 303 18.98 -1.99 3.67
CA GLY A 303 19.46 -2.90 2.62
C GLY A 303 18.70 -4.22 2.52
N GLY A 304 18.38 -4.64 1.30
CA GLY A 304 17.73 -5.91 0.98
C GLY A 304 16.84 -5.81 -0.26
N THR A 305 16.07 -6.87 -0.53
CA THR A 305 15.18 -6.95 -1.69
C THR A 305 13.80 -7.41 -1.24
N GLY A 306 12.97 -6.48 -0.77
CA GLY A 306 11.56 -6.69 -0.48
C GLY A 306 10.66 -6.04 -1.53
N ARG A 307 9.39 -6.47 -1.52
CA ARG A 307 8.30 -5.96 -2.36
C ARG A 307 7.17 -5.46 -1.47
N ALA A 308 6.32 -4.57 -1.98
CA ALA A 308 5.13 -4.15 -1.23
C ALA A 308 4.18 -5.33 -0.99
N ALA A 309 4.17 -6.31 -1.89
CA ALA A 309 3.47 -7.59 -1.71
C ALA A 309 3.85 -8.33 -0.41
N ASP A 310 5.07 -8.14 0.10
CA ASP A 310 5.52 -8.79 1.34
C ASP A 310 4.85 -8.19 2.59
N LEU A 311 4.25 -6.99 2.48
CA LEU A 311 3.44 -6.36 3.54
C LEU A 311 1.99 -6.87 3.55
N ILE A 312 1.56 -7.51 2.47
CA ILE A 312 0.18 -7.98 2.32
C ILE A 312 0.02 -9.28 3.11
N ARG A 313 -0.92 -9.26 4.06
CA ARG A 313 -1.30 -10.46 4.79
C ARG A 313 -1.89 -11.51 3.83
N PRO A 314 -1.39 -12.76 3.84
CA PRO A 314 -2.00 -13.85 3.07
C PRO A 314 -3.45 -14.08 3.51
N VAL A 315 -4.33 -14.45 2.57
CA VAL A 315 -5.78 -14.57 2.82
C VAL A 315 -6.06 -15.60 3.91
N GLU A 316 -5.33 -16.70 3.91
CA GLU A 316 -5.42 -17.77 4.89
C GLU A 316 -5.00 -17.35 6.31
N GLN A 317 -4.31 -16.22 6.46
CA GLN A 317 -3.91 -15.64 7.74
C GLN A 317 -4.76 -14.42 8.12
N ASP A 318 -5.62 -13.94 7.23
CA ASP A 318 -6.46 -12.77 7.47
C ASP A 318 -7.73 -13.17 8.22
N GLN A 319 -7.92 -12.58 9.40
CA GLN A 319 -9.06 -12.86 10.29
C GLN A 319 -10.19 -11.83 10.11
N PHE A 320 -10.03 -10.85 9.22
CA PHE A 320 -10.97 -9.74 9.01
C PHE A 320 -11.59 -9.72 7.61
N LEU A 321 -11.08 -10.53 6.67
CA LEU A 321 -11.51 -10.60 5.26
C LEU A 321 -12.42 -11.78 4.93
#